data_AF-A0A453PEA3-F1
#
_entry.id   AF-A0A453PEA3-F1
#
_cell.length_a   1.000
_cell.length_b   1.000
_cell.length_c   1.000
_cell.angle_alpha   90.00
_cell.angle_beta   90.00
_cell.angle_gamma   90.00
#
_symmetry.space_group_name_H-M   'P 1'
#
loop_
_entity.id
_entity.type
_entity.pdbx_description
1 polymer ?
#
loop_
_entity_poly.entity_id
_entity_poly.type
_entity_poly.pdbx_seq_one_letter_code
_entity_poly.pdbx_strand_id
1 'polypeptide(L)'
;STEQERESFTAKLSEVQDWLYMDGEEAQANEFQERLDQLKAMGDPILFRMSELKARPAACGSARLYLTELQKIVKNWDTSKPWLPKKRVDEVVSEADKLKTWLEEKEALQKSTPVHSSPAFTSEEVYQKVLALQNKVVSSVNRIPKPKPKVEKKPAKEEANKEKTDSSESASSESESTEKPSESDAPEKNNDSEPESHDEL
;
A
#
# COMPACT_ATOMS: atom_id res chain seq x y z
N SER A 1 -17.04 17.91 16.28
CA SER A 1 -16.68 18.26 17.67
C SER A 1 -17.91 18.71 18.42
N THR A 2 -17.93 18.52 19.73
CA THR A 2 -18.91 19.13 20.63
C THR A 2 -18.61 20.62 20.80
N GLU A 3 -19.55 21.37 21.37
CA GLU A 3 -19.33 22.79 21.72
C GLU A 3 -18.20 22.95 22.73
N GLN A 4 -18.22 22.14 23.79
CA GLN A 4 -17.17 22.10 24.79
C GLN A 4 -15.78 21.79 24.20
N GLU A 5 -15.66 20.85 23.25
CA GLU A 5 -14.38 20.58 22.56
C GLU A 5 -13.89 21.79 21.76
N ARG A 6 -14.80 22.56 21.14
CA ARG A 6 -14.43 23.77 20.39
C ARG A 6 -13.97 24.86 21.35
N GLU A 7 -14.70 25.11 22.42
CA GLU A 7 -14.36 26.11 23.43
C GLU A 7 -13.01 25.81 24.08
N SER A 8 -12.76 24.55 24.48
CA SER A 8 -11.48 24.15 25.05
C SER A 8 -10.32 24.33 24.07
N PHE A 9 -10.55 24.03 22.79
CA PHE A 9 -9.51 24.19 21.78
C PHE A 9 -9.24 25.66 21.46
N THR A 10 -10.28 26.50 21.38
CA THR A 10 -10.14 27.95 21.24
C THR A 10 -9.41 28.56 22.43
N ALA A 11 -9.74 28.16 23.66
CA ALA A 11 -9.03 28.62 24.85
C ALA A 11 -7.54 28.24 24.82
N LYS A 12 -7.21 27.01 24.39
CA LYS A 12 -5.81 26.59 24.26
C LYS A 12 -5.07 27.33 23.15
N LEU A 13 -5.72 27.62 22.03
CA LEU A 13 -5.15 28.43 20.96
C LEU A 13 -4.83 29.85 21.44
N SER A 14 -5.75 30.47 22.19
CA SER A 14 -5.51 31.79 22.81
C SER A 14 -4.35 31.74 23.81
N GLU A 15 -4.27 30.71 24.67
CA GLU A 15 -3.16 30.55 25.61
C GLU A 15 -1.80 30.44 24.90
N VAL A 16 -1.72 29.64 23.82
CA VAL A 16 -0.49 29.49 23.04
C VAL A 16 -0.15 30.77 22.27
N GLN A 17 -1.16 31.50 21.78
CA GLN A 17 -0.97 32.81 21.16
C GLN A 17 -0.41 33.83 22.15
N ASP A 18 -0.99 33.92 23.34
CA ASP A 18 -0.53 34.85 24.38
C ASP A 18 0.91 34.52 24.81
N TRP A 19 1.23 33.22 24.96
CA TRP A 19 2.60 32.77 25.21
C TRP A 19 3.56 33.20 24.09
N LEU A 20 3.15 33.09 22.82
CA LEU A 20 3.96 33.52 21.68
C LEU A 20 4.30 35.01 21.72
N TYR A 21 3.38 35.84 22.22
CA TYR A 21 3.60 37.29 22.36
C TYR A 21 4.40 37.67 23.60
N MET A 22 4.42 36.86 24.65
CA MET A 22 5.09 37.18 25.92
C MET A 22 6.47 36.52 26.03
N ASP A 23 6.52 35.19 25.92
CA ASP A 23 7.73 34.39 26.19
C ASP A 23 8.30 33.75 24.91
N GLY A 24 7.57 33.86 23.79
CA GLY A 24 7.90 33.17 22.54
C GLY A 24 9.20 33.63 21.87
N GLU A 25 9.65 34.87 22.09
CA GLU A 25 10.88 35.40 21.47
C GLU A 25 12.15 34.72 22.03
N GLU A 26 12.15 34.38 23.32
CA GLU A 26 13.28 33.75 24.01
C GLU A 26 13.15 32.21 24.09
N ALA A 27 12.02 31.66 23.67
CA ALA A 27 11.69 30.25 23.78
C ALA A 27 12.61 29.35 22.93
N GLN A 28 12.92 28.18 23.46
CA GLN A 28 13.67 27.15 22.75
C GLN A 28 12.79 26.38 21.77
N ALA A 29 13.37 25.81 20.71
CA ALA A 29 12.65 25.02 19.71
C ALA A 29 11.81 23.87 20.32
N ASN A 30 12.26 23.28 21.43
CA ASN A 30 11.53 22.22 22.12
C ASN A 30 10.21 22.73 22.74
N GLU A 31 10.15 23.96 23.22
CA GLU A 31 8.94 24.55 23.82
C GLU A 31 7.88 24.81 22.74
N PHE A 32 8.32 25.29 21.57
CA PHE A 32 7.44 25.39 20.39
C PHE A 32 6.89 24.03 19.99
N GLN A 33 7.74 23.00 19.96
CA GLN A 33 7.33 21.65 19.62
C GLN A 33 6.31 21.11 20.62
N GLU A 34 6.53 21.31 21.93
CA GLU A 34 5.59 20.88 22.97
C GLU A 34 4.23 21.55 22.83
N ARG A 35 4.19 22.88 22.63
CA ARG A 35 2.93 23.61 22.43
C ARG A 35 2.22 23.20 21.14
N LEU A 36 2.98 22.96 20.07
CA LEU A 36 2.44 22.42 18.82
C LEU A 36 1.82 21.03 19.02
N ASP A 37 2.49 20.15 19.76
CA ASP A 37 2.01 18.80 20.04
C ASP A 37 0.76 18.81 20.93
N GLN A 38 0.67 19.74 21.88
CA GLN A 38 -0.55 19.97 22.67
C GLN A 38 -1.73 20.40 21.79
N LEU A 39 -1.51 21.30 20.82
CA LEU A 39 -2.56 21.72 19.90
C LEU A 39 -2.97 20.59 18.95
N LYS A 40 -1.99 19.85 18.41
CA LYS A 40 -2.24 18.68 17.55
C LYS A 40 -2.99 17.57 18.28
N ALA A 41 -2.68 17.32 19.55
CA ALA A 41 -3.39 16.32 20.36
C ALA A 41 -4.90 16.58 20.43
N MET A 42 -5.33 17.85 20.35
CA MET A 42 -6.76 18.21 20.30
C MET A 42 -7.29 18.29 18.86
N GLY A 43 -6.52 18.86 17.93
CA GLY A 43 -6.93 19.10 16.55
C GLY A 43 -6.94 17.84 15.68
N ASP A 44 -5.92 17.00 15.78
CA ASP A 44 -5.74 15.82 14.94
C ASP A 44 -6.91 14.83 15.08
N PRO A 45 -7.44 14.53 16.28
CA PRO A 45 -8.64 13.69 16.41
C PRO A 45 -9.87 14.26 15.72
N ILE A 46 -10.01 15.59 15.64
CA ILE A 46 -11.14 16.26 14.97
C ILE A 46 -10.96 16.18 13.45
N LEU A 47 -9.76 16.49 12.96
CA LEU A 47 -9.41 16.37 11.54
C LEU A 47 -9.51 14.92 11.05
N PHE A 48 -9.08 13.97 11.87
CA PHE A 48 -9.20 12.54 11.61
C PHE A 48 -10.67 12.10 11.51
N ARG A 49 -11.51 12.52 12.47
CA ARG A 49 -12.97 12.28 12.40
C ARG A 49 -13.54 12.84 11.09
N MET A 50 -13.12 14.03 10.67
CA MET A 50 -13.59 14.67 9.44
C MET A 50 -13.12 13.94 8.18
N SER A 51 -11.85 13.54 8.10
CA SER A 51 -11.33 12.81 6.94
C SER A 51 -12.01 11.44 6.80
N GLU A 52 -12.23 10.74 7.91
CA GLU A 52 -12.90 9.45 7.97
C GLU A 52 -14.38 9.49 7.58
N LEU A 53 -15.06 10.65 7.69
CA LEU A 53 -16.43 10.79 7.16
C LEU A 53 -16.49 10.64 5.65
N LYS A 54 -15.45 11.04 4.92
CA LYS A 54 -15.37 10.89 3.46
C LYS A 54 -14.69 9.58 3.07
N ALA A 55 -13.62 9.20 3.77
CA ALA A 55 -12.82 8.03 3.42
C ALA A 55 -13.57 6.71 3.64
N ARG A 56 -14.40 6.59 4.69
CA ARG A 56 -15.08 5.32 5.01
C ARG A 56 -16.16 4.93 4.01
N PRO A 57 -17.09 5.81 3.60
CA PRO A 57 -18.04 5.46 2.54
C PRO A 57 -17.35 5.03 1.25
N ALA A 58 -16.23 5.68 0.89
CA ALA A 58 -15.43 5.31 -0.27
C ALA A 58 -14.79 3.92 -0.09
N ALA A 59 -14.18 3.64 1.06
CA ALA A 59 -13.58 2.34 1.37
C ALA A 59 -14.63 1.21 1.38
N CYS A 60 -15.79 1.42 2.02
CA CYS A 60 -16.91 0.49 2.02
C CYS A 60 -17.45 0.23 0.61
N GLY A 61 -17.56 1.28 -0.22
CA GLY A 61 -17.94 1.16 -1.63
C GLY A 61 -16.98 0.27 -2.41
N SER A 62 -15.68 0.55 -2.30
CA SER A 62 -14.61 -0.25 -2.92
C SER A 62 -14.63 -1.70 -2.46
N ALA A 63 -14.84 -1.95 -1.16
CA ALA A 63 -14.93 -3.30 -0.62
C ALA A 63 -16.14 -4.07 -1.17
N ARG A 64 -17.31 -3.42 -1.29
CA ARG A 64 -18.52 -4.03 -1.88
C ARG A 64 -18.35 -4.34 -3.37
N LEU A 65 -17.70 -3.45 -4.12
CA LEU A 65 -17.35 -3.67 -5.52
C LEU A 65 -16.44 -4.90 -5.64
N TYR A 66 -15.38 -4.96 -4.85
CA TYR A 66 -14.45 -6.09 -4.84
C TYR A 66 -15.14 -7.41 -4.49
N LEU A 67 -16.02 -7.44 -3.48
CA LEU A 67 -16.79 -8.63 -3.12
C LEU A 67 -17.71 -9.09 -4.28
N THR A 68 -18.34 -8.14 -4.97
CA THR A 68 -19.21 -8.44 -6.13
C THR A 68 -18.41 -9.00 -7.30
N GLU A 69 -17.25 -8.42 -7.60
CA GLU A 69 -16.33 -8.92 -8.62
C GLU A 69 -15.80 -10.30 -8.27
N LEU A 70 -15.41 -10.52 -7.01
CA LEU A 70 -14.93 -11.80 -6.51
C LEU A 70 -16.00 -12.88 -6.68
N GLN A 71 -17.27 -12.60 -6.37
CA GLN A 71 -18.36 -13.55 -6.60
C GLN A 71 -18.52 -13.92 -8.09
N LYS A 72 -18.35 -12.98 -9.02
CA LYS A 72 -18.36 -13.27 -10.46
C LYS A 72 -17.17 -14.14 -10.86
N ILE A 73 -15.98 -13.82 -10.34
CA ILE A 73 -14.74 -14.57 -10.61
C ILE A 73 -14.86 -16.00 -10.10
N VAL A 74 -15.40 -16.20 -8.89
CA VAL A 74 -15.64 -17.52 -8.28
C VAL A 74 -16.56 -18.36 -9.17
N LYS A 75 -17.68 -17.81 -9.66
CA LYS A 75 -18.57 -18.50 -10.61
C LYS A 75 -17.85 -18.88 -11.91
N ASN A 76 -16.93 -18.04 -12.37
CA ASN A 76 -16.12 -18.33 -13.56
C ASN A 76 -15.02 -19.37 -13.30
N TRP A 77 -14.63 -19.65 -12.05
CA TRP A 77 -13.60 -20.67 -11.75
C TRP A 77 -14.05 -22.08 -12.09
N ASP A 78 -15.34 -22.40 -11.98
CA ASP A 78 -15.85 -23.71 -12.36
C ASP A 78 -15.56 -24.04 -13.83
N THR A 79 -15.67 -23.05 -14.72
CA THR A 79 -15.40 -23.20 -16.16
C THR A 79 -13.93 -22.97 -16.52
N SER A 80 -13.30 -21.93 -15.96
CA SER A 80 -11.95 -21.52 -16.36
C SER A 80 -10.83 -22.31 -15.66
N LYS A 81 -11.12 -22.83 -14.46
CA LYS A 81 -10.14 -23.54 -13.63
C LYS A 81 -10.74 -24.80 -12.97
N PRO A 82 -11.19 -25.81 -13.74
CA PRO A 82 -11.83 -27.02 -13.20
C PRO A 82 -10.89 -27.90 -12.36
N TRP A 83 -9.57 -27.68 -12.42
CA TRP A 83 -8.59 -28.38 -11.59
C TRP A 83 -8.48 -27.84 -10.16
N LEU A 84 -9.16 -26.72 -9.85
CA LEU A 84 -9.10 -26.16 -8.51
C LEU A 84 -9.83 -27.07 -7.51
N PRO A 85 -9.24 -27.33 -6.33
CA PRO A 85 -9.96 -28.00 -5.26
C PRO A 85 -11.13 -27.14 -4.79
N LYS A 86 -12.35 -27.70 -4.80
CA LYS A 86 -13.57 -27.02 -4.33
C LYS A 86 -13.40 -26.43 -2.93
N LYS A 87 -12.75 -27.17 -2.03
CA LYS A 87 -12.40 -26.72 -0.68
C LYS A 87 -11.69 -25.36 -0.65
N ARG A 88 -10.78 -25.09 -1.60
CA ARG A 88 -10.06 -23.80 -1.68
C ARG A 88 -10.95 -22.66 -2.13
N VAL A 89 -11.89 -22.96 -3.03
CA VAL A 89 -12.90 -21.99 -3.49
C VAL A 89 -13.86 -21.69 -2.34
N ASP A 90 -14.33 -22.71 -1.62
CA ASP A 90 -15.21 -22.56 -0.46
C ASP A 90 -14.53 -21.75 0.67
N GLU A 91 -13.23 -21.97 0.91
CA GLU A 91 -12.45 -21.14 1.83
C GLU A 91 -12.46 -19.66 1.44
N VAL A 92 -12.30 -19.34 0.15
CA VAL A 92 -12.34 -17.95 -0.34
C VAL A 92 -13.75 -17.34 -0.20
N VAL A 93 -14.79 -18.09 -0.54
CA VAL A 93 -16.18 -17.64 -0.40
C VAL A 93 -16.52 -17.38 1.07
N SER A 94 -16.11 -18.28 1.97
CA SER A 94 -16.31 -18.11 3.40
C SER A 94 -15.62 -16.86 3.94
N GLU A 95 -14.39 -16.57 3.53
CA GLU A 95 -13.71 -15.32 3.93
C GLU A 95 -14.38 -14.07 3.33
N ALA A 96 -14.89 -14.15 2.10
CA ALA A 96 -15.66 -13.08 1.49
C ALA A 96 -16.97 -12.79 2.25
N ASP A 97 -17.69 -13.84 2.67
CA ASP A 97 -18.90 -13.70 3.48
C ASP A 97 -18.60 -13.14 4.86
N LYS A 98 -17.50 -13.58 5.52
CA LYS A 98 -17.05 -12.98 6.80
C LYS A 98 -16.75 -11.50 6.65
N LEU A 99 -16.08 -11.09 5.57
CA LEU A 99 -15.80 -9.68 5.30
C LEU A 99 -17.09 -8.89 5.08
N LYS A 100 -18.04 -9.45 4.33
CA LYS A 100 -19.35 -8.83 4.10
C LYS A 100 -20.12 -8.61 5.41
N THR A 101 -20.24 -9.64 6.23
CA THR A 101 -20.93 -9.55 7.53
C THR A 101 -20.23 -8.54 8.45
N TRP A 102 -18.91 -8.56 8.51
CA TRP A 102 -18.13 -7.60 9.29
C TRP A 102 -18.37 -6.15 8.83
N LEU A 103 -18.43 -5.90 7.51
CA LEU A 103 -18.75 -4.57 6.98
C LEU A 103 -20.15 -4.10 7.39
N GLU A 104 -21.15 -4.98 7.31
CA GLU A 104 -22.53 -4.66 7.69
C GLU A 104 -22.65 -4.37 9.18
N GLU A 105 -22.02 -5.17 10.04
CA GLU A 105 -21.96 -4.96 11.49
C GLU A 105 -21.26 -3.64 11.85
N LYS A 106 -20.11 -3.36 11.24
CA LYS A 106 -19.34 -2.14 11.51
C LYS A 106 -20.05 -0.87 11.01
N GLU A 107 -20.71 -0.94 9.85
CA GLU A 107 -21.56 0.15 9.37
C GLU A 107 -22.76 0.39 10.31
N ALA A 108 -23.39 -0.67 10.80
CA ALA A 108 -24.49 -0.55 11.77
C ALA A 108 -24.00 0.09 13.08
N LEU A 109 -22.86 -0.36 13.60
CA LEU A 109 -22.24 0.21 14.78
C LEU A 109 -21.92 1.70 14.57
N GLN A 110 -21.34 2.05 13.42
CA GLN A 110 -21.02 3.43 13.09
C GLN A 110 -22.25 4.33 12.97
N LYS A 111 -23.38 3.82 12.46
CA LYS A 111 -24.65 4.57 12.43
C LYS A 111 -25.18 4.86 13.82
N SER A 112 -24.89 4.00 14.79
CA SER A 112 -25.26 4.20 16.20
C SER A 112 -24.26 5.10 16.96
N THR A 113 -23.04 5.26 16.46
CA THR A 113 -22.00 6.07 17.12
C THR A 113 -22.24 7.57 16.86
N PRO A 114 -22.19 8.43 17.90
CA PRO A 114 -22.29 9.87 17.72
C PRO A 114 -21.18 10.42 16.79
N VAL A 115 -21.51 11.42 15.97
CA VAL A 115 -20.57 12.04 14.99
C VAL A 115 -19.34 12.65 15.66
N HIS A 116 -19.46 13.05 16.92
CA HIS A 116 -18.38 13.60 17.72
C HIS A 116 -17.58 12.55 18.50
N SER A 117 -17.99 11.27 18.49
CA SER A 117 -17.21 10.21 19.12
C SER A 117 -16.20 9.62 18.13
N SER A 118 -15.23 8.86 18.65
CA SER A 118 -14.26 8.13 17.83
C SER A 118 -14.99 7.16 16.89
N PRO A 119 -14.53 7.03 15.63
CA PRO A 119 -15.18 6.16 14.66
C PRO A 119 -15.11 4.68 15.10
N ALA A 120 -16.19 3.92 14.88
CA ALA A 120 -16.31 2.51 15.24
C ALA A 120 -15.40 1.57 14.43
N PHE A 121 -14.95 2.05 13.27
CA PHE A 121 -13.96 1.44 12.39
C PHE A 121 -13.40 2.54 11.48
N THR A 122 -12.21 2.31 10.94
CA THR A 122 -11.52 3.25 10.06
C THR A 122 -11.53 2.77 8.61
N SER A 123 -11.31 3.69 7.68
CA SER A 123 -11.14 3.38 6.26
C SER A 123 -9.95 2.43 6.03
N GLU A 124 -8.86 2.64 6.77
CA GLU A 124 -7.68 1.78 6.77
C GLU A 124 -8.01 0.34 7.18
N GLU A 125 -8.83 0.15 8.22
CA GLU A 125 -9.24 -1.19 8.65
C GLU A 125 -10.00 -1.94 7.53
N VAL A 126 -10.83 -1.23 6.77
CA VAL A 126 -11.52 -1.80 5.60
C VAL A 126 -10.52 -2.20 4.53
N TYR A 127 -9.56 -1.35 4.19
CA TYR A 127 -8.53 -1.67 3.19
C TYR A 127 -7.69 -2.87 3.61
N GLN A 128 -7.25 -2.94 4.87
CA GLN A 128 -6.50 -4.08 5.40
C GLN A 128 -7.27 -5.39 5.28
N LYS A 129 -8.57 -5.37 5.58
CA LYS A 129 -9.44 -6.56 5.46
C LYS A 129 -9.62 -6.99 3.99
N VAL A 130 -9.79 -6.03 3.07
CA VAL A 130 -9.87 -6.32 1.63
C VAL A 130 -8.54 -6.89 1.12
N LEU A 131 -7.41 -6.33 1.52
CA LEU A 131 -6.07 -6.83 1.17
C LEU A 131 -5.84 -8.25 1.71
N ALA A 132 -6.27 -8.54 2.94
CA ALA A 132 -6.19 -9.88 3.51
C ALA A 132 -6.98 -10.90 2.66
N LEU A 133 -8.18 -10.52 2.21
CA LEU A 133 -8.99 -11.36 1.31
C LEU A 133 -8.30 -11.54 -0.06
N GLN A 134 -7.76 -10.47 -0.65
CA GLN A 134 -7.00 -10.54 -1.92
C GLN A 134 -5.81 -11.49 -1.81
N ASN A 135 -5.03 -11.39 -0.73
CA ASN A 135 -3.90 -12.28 -0.47
C ASN A 135 -4.35 -13.74 -0.31
N LYS A 136 -5.52 -13.96 0.30
CA LYS A 136 -6.11 -15.30 0.40
C LYS A 136 -6.51 -15.85 -0.97
N VAL A 137 -7.11 -15.03 -1.83
CA VAL A 137 -7.44 -15.41 -3.21
C VAL A 137 -6.18 -15.79 -4.00
N VAL A 138 -5.13 -14.98 -3.93
CA VAL A 138 -3.86 -15.25 -4.62
C VAL A 138 -3.22 -16.55 -4.13
N SER A 139 -3.17 -16.75 -2.82
CA SER A 139 -2.53 -17.92 -2.22
C SER A 139 -3.32 -19.22 -2.40
N SER A 140 -4.66 -19.17 -2.33
CA SER A 140 -5.52 -20.35 -2.45
C SER A 140 -5.80 -20.75 -3.89
N VAL A 141 -5.80 -19.80 -4.83
CA VAL A 141 -6.28 -20.02 -6.20
C VAL A 141 -5.20 -19.79 -7.25
N ASN A 142 -4.52 -18.66 -7.21
CA ASN A 142 -3.60 -18.29 -8.30
C ASN A 142 -2.28 -19.06 -8.25
N ARG A 143 -1.90 -19.57 -7.07
CA ARG A 143 -0.71 -20.43 -6.88
C ARG A 143 -0.89 -21.89 -7.28
N ILE A 144 -2.09 -22.34 -7.66
CA ILE A 144 -2.29 -23.73 -8.09
C ILE A 144 -2.02 -23.81 -9.60
N PRO A 145 -0.83 -24.29 -10.02
CA PRO A 145 -0.50 -24.36 -11.44
C PRO A 145 -1.45 -25.30 -12.17
N LYS A 146 -1.75 -24.96 -13.43
CA LYS A 146 -2.53 -25.83 -14.30
C LYS A 146 -1.82 -27.19 -14.38
N PRO A 147 -2.51 -28.33 -14.14
CA PRO A 147 -1.89 -29.63 -14.25
C PRO A 147 -1.28 -29.78 -15.64
N LYS A 148 0.00 -30.13 -15.72
CA LYS A 148 0.69 -30.34 -17.00
C LYS A 148 -0.08 -31.43 -17.78
N PRO A 149 -0.37 -31.23 -19.07
CA PRO A 149 -1.02 -32.26 -19.88
C PRO A 149 -0.21 -33.54 -19.78
N LYS A 150 -0.88 -34.65 -19.47
CA LYS A 150 -0.24 -35.94 -19.27
C LYS A 150 0.31 -36.38 -20.63
N VAL A 151 1.62 -36.24 -20.82
CA VAL A 151 2.32 -36.88 -21.94
C VAL A 151 2.08 -38.37 -21.77
N GLU A 152 1.31 -38.96 -22.69
CA GLU A 152 1.17 -40.41 -22.81
C GLU A 152 2.59 -41.00 -22.88
N LYS A 153 2.96 -41.80 -21.88
CA LYS A 153 4.16 -42.63 -21.97
C LYS A 153 3.92 -43.62 -23.12
N LYS A 154 4.50 -43.34 -24.29
CA LYS A 154 4.69 -44.36 -25.32
C LYS A 154 5.46 -45.53 -24.69
N PRO A 155 5.08 -46.79 -24.95
CA PRO A 155 5.72 -47.94 -24.35
C PRO A 155 7.18 -48.02 -24.81
N ALA A 156 8.04 -48.43 -23.88
CA ALA A 156 9.45 -48.69 -24.12
C ALA A 156 9.64 -49.72 -25.23
N LYS A 157 10.61 -49.47 -26.11
CA LYS A 157 11.29 -50.51 -26.89
C LYS A 157 12.78 -50.39 -26.61
N GLU A 158 13.31 -51.35 -25.87
CA GLU A 158 14.75 -51.64 -25.81
C GLU A 158 15.19 -52.20 -27.18
N GLU A 159 16.32 -51.75 -27.72
CA GLU A 159 17.60 -52.47 -27.62
C GLU A 159 18.70 -51.86 -28.52
N ALA A 160 19.92 -51.84 -27.94
CA ALA A 160 21.28 -51.98 -28.51
C ALA A 160 21.75 -51.03 -29.65
N ASN A 161 22.71 -50.11 -29.48
CA ASN A 161 24.11 -50.15 -28.98
C ASN A 161 25.15 -50.19 -30.13
N LYS A 162 25.97 -49.12 -30.22
CA LYS A 162 27.46 -49.08 -30.32
C LYS A 162 27.88 -47.65 -30.74
N GLU A 163 28.49 -46.87 -29.83
CA GLU A 163 29.95 -46.73 -29.63
C GLU A 163 30.66 -46.28 -30.93
N LYS A 164 31.50 -45.25 -31.00
CA LYS A 164 32.44 -44.54 -30.10
C LYS A 164 32.91 -43.32 -30.93
N THR A 165 33.46 -42.19 -30.48
CA THR A 165 34.50 -41.87 -29.47
C THR A 165 34.63 -40.33 -29.56
N ASP A 166 34.61 -39.58 -28.45
CA ASP A 166 35.79 -39.11 -27.68
C ASP A 166 36.36 -37.81 -28.29
N SER A 167 36.67 -36.69 -27.63
CA SER A 167 36.64 -36.17 -26.25
C SER A 167 36.57 -34.62 -26.39
N SER A 168 36.03 -33.84 -25.44
CA SER A 168 36.77 -33.14 -24.35
C SER A 168 38.18 -32.67 -24.78
N GLU A 169 38.66 -31.46 -24.55
CA GLU A 169 38.41 -30.52 -23.47
C GLU A 169 39.15 -29.21 -23.81
N SER A 170 38.59 -28.09 -23.35
CA SER A 170 39.19 -26.87 -22.80
C SER A 170 40.64 -26.40 -23.12
N ALA A 171 40.76 -25.08 -23.04
CA ALA A 171 41.90 -24.27 -22.58
C ALA A 171 42.85 -23.65 -23.62
N SER A 172 42.59 -22.35 -23.83
CA SER A 172 43.46 -21.23 -23.45
C SER A 172 44.53 -20.69 -24.41
N SER A 173 44.66 -19.37 -24.29
CA SER A 173 45.74 -18.47 -24.68
C SER A 173 45.79 -18.07 -26.16
N GLU A 174 46.24 -16.89 -26.56
CA GLU A 174 46.47 -15.56 -25.98
C GLU A 174 47.11 -14.78 -27.14
N SER A 175 46.85 -13.48 -27.24
CA SER A 175 47.63 -12.41 -27.90
C SER A 175 46.62 -11.36 -28.34
N GLU A 176 46.36 -10.29 -27.59
CA GLU A 176 47.26 -9.22 -27.11
C GLU A 176 47.80 -8.34 -28.25
N SER A 177 47.63 -7.02 -28.02
CA SER A 177 48.35 -5.85 -28.53
C SER A 177 47.42 -4.88 -29.27
N THR A 178 46.88 -3.89 -28.53
CA THR A 178 47.38 -2.48 -28.33
C THR A 178 46.69 -1.56 -29.34
N GLU A 179 46.19 -0.36 -29.02
CA GLU A 179 46.72 0.70 -28.14
C GLU A 179 45.60 1.73 -27.81
N LYS A 180 45.53 2.17 -26.54
CA LYS A 180 45.03 3.49 -26.06
C LYS A 180 46.13 4.55 -26.37
N PRO A 181 46.03 5.89 -26.13
CA PRO A 181 45.25 6.66 -25.12
C PRO A 181 44.54 7.90 -25.77
N SER A 182 43.79 8.79 -25.13
CA SER A 182 43.95 9.63 -23.92
C SER A 182 42.61 10.40 -23.79
N GLU A 183 41.88 10.44 -22.68
CA GLU A 183 42.07 11.23 -21.45
C GLU A 183 42.40 12.72 -21.66
N SER A 184 41.45 13.59 -21.31
CA SER A 184 41.57 14.85 -20.52
C SER A 184 40.17 15.51 -20.51
N ASP A 185 39.46 15.55 -19.39
CA ASP A 185 39.55 16.51 -18.28
C ASP A 185 38.64 17.73 -18.48
N ALA A 186 37.94 18.11 -17.40
CA ALA A 186 36.93 19.16 -17.28
C ALA A 186 37.60 20.57 -17.27
N PRO A 187 37.06 21.64 -16.66
CA PRO A 187 35.69 22.07 -16.33
C PRO A 187 35.39 23.49 -16.88
N GLU A 188 34.18 24.04 -16.74
CA GLU A 188 34.05 25.51 -16.56
C GLU A 188 32.72 25.95 -15.94
N LYS A 189 32.85 26.68 -14.81
CA LYS A 189 31.91 27.69 -14.29
C LYS A 189 31.96 28.92 -15.18
N ASN A 190 30.88 29.71 -15.20
CA ASN A 190 30.89 31.18 -14.98
C ASN A 190 29.44 31.72 -15.02
N ASN A 191 28.98 32.30 -13.91
CA ASN A 191 28.67 33.73 -13.70
C ASN A 191 27.37 34.20 -14.41
N ASP A 192 26.33 34.54 -13.65
CA ASP A 192 26.10 35.84 -12.97
C ASP A 192 25.31 36.80 -13.88
N SER A 193 24.09 37.16 -13.46
CA SER A 193 23.40 38.41 -13.77
C SER A 193 21.98 38.40 -13.15
N GLU A 194 21.88 38.99 -11.97
CA GLU A 194 20.68 39.72 -11.52
C GLU A 194 20.68 41.09 -12.22
N PRO A 195 19.51 41.71 -12.45
CA PRO A 195 19.37 43.05 -11.89
C PRO A 195 17.99 43.33 -11.29
N GLU A 196 18.01 43.96 -10.11
CA GLU A 196 16.94 44.77 -9.55
C GLU A 196 16.46 45.86 -10.52
N SER A 197 15.14 46.05 -10.56
CA SER A 197 14.41 47.31 -10.81
C SER A 197 12.95 47.02 -10.39
N HIS A 198 12.16 47.85 -9.71
CA HIS A 198 12.15 49.30 -9.54
C HIS A 198 11.19 49.62 -8.37
N ASP A 199 11.64 50.48 -7.47
CA ASP A 199 10.84 51.28 -6.52
C ASP A 199 9.95 52.28 -7.28
N GLU A 200 8.64 52.38 -7.00
CA GLU A 200 7.89 53.66 -6.91
C GLU A 200 6.37 53.45 -6.74
N LEU A 201 5.84 54.11 -5.69
CA LEU A 201 4.45 54.45 -5.32
C LEU A 201 3.53 53.42 -4.64
#